data_AF-A0A226EK24-F1
#
_entry.id   AF-A0A226EK24-F1
#
_cell.length_a   1.000
_cell.length_b   1.000
_cell.length_c   1.000
_cell.angle_alpha   90.00
_cell.angle_beta   90.00
_cell.angle_gamma   90.00
#
_symmetry.space_group_name_H-M   'P 1'
#
loop_
_entity.id
_entity.type
_entity.pdbx_description
1 polymer ?
#
loop_
_entity_poly.entity_id
_entity_poly.type
_entity_poly.pdbx_seq_one_letter_code
_entity_poly.pdbx_strand_id
1 'polypeptide(L)'
;MAASLSTDIILPNPPPDLLLPKHAEFLSRYGTSKEDYEYCMTEFLRMSGMYWGLTALSLMDKLDSVPPSDVIAFIQDCFDETTGGFSPAKDHDPHVLYTLSAVQIIAMYDEFKAVDCSKIVSFIQSLQQADGSFFGDQYGEVDIRFSFCAVATLSLLKKLDAINARKAADFILSCQNFDGGFGSKPGSESHAGLIYCAVGTLSILKEVDRINSDLLGWWLCERQLKSGGFNGRPEKLPDVCYSWWVLASLTILGRQDWIDQKALIKFILSCQDTSTGGFADRPGDVVDPFHTLFGLGALSLLGYQDEKLLKLKKINPVFCMSQDIIDKLEIEVQILPGGGAS
;
A
#
# COMPACT_ATOMS: atom_id res chain seq x y z
N MET A 1 21.39 21.33 28.38
CA MET A 1 20.94 20.02 27.87
C MET A 1 20.94 20.11 26.36
N ALA A 2 21.92 19.48 25.69
CA ALA A 2 21.80 19.28 24.25
C ALA A 2 20.69 18.24 24.05
N ALA A 3 19.58 18.63 23.42
CA ALA A 3 18.59 17.66 22.98
C ALA A 3 19.31 16.70 22.03
N SER A 4 19.44 15.42 22.39
CA SER A 4 19.98 14.45 21.45
C SER A 4 18.94 14.27 20.34
N LEU A 5 19.26 14.74 19.15
CA LEU A 5 18.51 14.43 17.93
C LEU A 5 18.71 12.94 17.62
N SER A 6 18.01 12.07 18.35
CA SER A 6 17.97 10.65 18.02
C SER A 6 17.08 10.48 16.80
N THR A 7 17.66 10.00 15.70
CA THR A 7 16.91 9.64 14.48
C THR A 7 16.34 8.23 14.55
N ASP A 8 16.41 7.58 15.72
CA ASP A 8 15.99 6.20 15.94
C ASP A 8 15.34 6.02 17.33
N ILE A 9 14.72 4.87 17.55
CA ILE A 9 13.96 4.53 18.77
C ILE A 9 14.58 3.35 19.52
N ILE A 10 14.21 3.20 20.79
CA ILE A 10 14.58 2.04 21.61
C ILE A 10 13.38 1.10 21.68
N LEU A 11 13.58 -0.15 21.27
CA LEU A 11 12.53 -1.17 21.31
C LEU A 11 12.47 -1.88 22.67
N PRO A 12 11.29 -2.36 23.08
CA PRO A 12 11.18 -3.35 24.14
C PRO A 12 11.95 -4.64 23.77
N ASN A 13 12.44 -5.35 24.79
CA ASN A 13 13.12 -6.63 24.62
C ASN A 13 12.74 -7.59 25.76
N PRO A 14 12.13 -8.76 25.48
CA PRO A 14 11.78 -9.29 24.15
C PRO A 14 10.60 -8.54 23.48
N PRO A 15 10.42 -8.63 22.14
CA PRO A 15 9.20 -8.18 21.48
C PRO A 15 8.02 -9.06 21.87
N PRO A 16 6.77 -8.56 21.80
CA PRO A 16 5.58 -9.39 22.02
C PRO A 16 5.34 -10.35 20.85
N ASP A 17 4.63 -11.45 21.11
CA ASP A 17 4.10 -12.33 20.08
C ASP A 17 3.13 -11.57 19.14
N LEU A 18 2.85 -12.13 17.96
CA LEU A 18 1.85 -11.60 17.04
C LEU A 18 0.43 -11.88 17.57
N LEU A 19 -0.43 -10.85 17.62
CA LEU A 19 -1.74 -10.89 18.27
C LEU A 19 -2.91 -10.91 17.27
N LEU A 20 -2.89 -11.83 16.29
CA LEU A 20 -3.91 -11.89 15.21
C LEU A 20 -5.36 -11.79 15.69
N PRO A 21 -5.80 -12.54 16.73
CA PRO A 21 -7.18 -12.42 17.22
C PRO A 21 -7.55 -11.01 17.67
N LYS A 22 -6.61 -10.29 18.30
CA LYS A 22 -6.83 -8.91 18.74
C LYS A 22 -6.86 -7.95 17.56
N HIS A 23 -6.01 -8.12 16.56
CA HIS A 23 -6.05 -7.27 15.37
C HIS A 23 -7.36 -7.45 14.59
N ALA A 24 -7.85 -8.68 14.45
CA ALA A 24 -9.15 -8.93 13.82
C ALA A 24 -10.31 -8.30 14.60
N GLU A 25 -10.27 -8.38 15.93
CA GLU A 25 -11.28 -7.75 16.80
C GLU A 25 -11.23 -6.22 16.71
N PHE A 26 -10.02 -5.63 16.74
CA PHE A 26 -9.79 -4.19 16.54
C PHE A 26 -10.42 -3.69 15.24
N LEU A 27 -10.14 -4.34 14.11
CA LEU A 27 -10.69 -3.97 12.81
C LEU A 27 -12.20 -4.14 12.73
N SER A 28 -12.74 -5.20 13.32
CA SER A 28 -14.20 -5.44 13.37
C SER A 28 -14.92 -4.33 14.14
N ARG A 29 -14.36 -3.87 15.26
CA ARG A 29 -14.93 -2.75 16.04
C ARG A 29 -14.88 -1.45 15.24
N TYR A 30 -13.74 -1.16 14.60
CA TYR A 30 -13.55 0.05 13.79
C TYR A 30 -14.61 0.19 12.69
N GLY A 31 -14.99 -0.91 12.03
CA GLY A 31 -16.04 -0.92 11.01
C GLY A 31 -17.47 -0.68 11.52
N THR A 32 -17.72 -0.87 12.82
CA THR A 32 -19.07 -0.76 13.42
C THR A 32 -19.33 0.55 14.17
N SER A 33 -18.28 1.30 14.53
CA SER A 33 -18.43 2.52 15.32
C SER A 33 -18.78 3.71 14.43
N LYS A 34 -20.08 3.92 14.21
CA LYS A 34 -20.62 5.00 13.36
C LYS A 34 -20.83 6.33 14.10
N GLU A 35 -20.69 6.35 15.43
CA GLU A 35 -21.00 7.51 16.27
C GLU A 35 -19.76 8.19 16.87
N ASP A 36 -18.56 7.69 16.58
CA ASP A 36 -17.32 8.23 17.13
C ASP A 36 -16.81 9.45 16.35
N TYR A 37 -16.15 10.37 17.06
CA TYR A 37 -15.53 11.57 16.49
C TYR A 37 -14.57 11.25 15.33
N GLU A 38 -13.81 10.15 15.46
CA GLU A 38 -12.90 9.69 14.43
C GLU A 38 -13.61 9.27 13.14
N TYR A 39 -14.83 8.72 13.24
CA TYR A 39 -15.63 8.32 12.07
C TYR A 39 -15.96 9.53 11.19
N CYS A 40 -16.30 10.66 11.80
CA CYS A 40 -16.56 11.92 11.09
C CYS A 40 -15.26 12.55 10.59
N MET A 41 -14.22 12.62 11.44
CA MET A 41 -12.95 13.26 11.08
C MET A 41 -12.17 12.52 10.00
N THR A 42 -12.44 11.23 9.77
CA THR A 42 -11.79 10.42 8.73
C THR A 42 -12.67 10.18 7.52
N GLU A 43 -13.81 10.88 7.41
CA GLU A 43 -14.73 10.73 6.28
C GLU A 43 -14.06 10.96 4.92
N PHE A 44 -13.14 11.92 4.85
CA PHE A 44 -12.38 12.24 3.65
C PHE A 44 -11.41 11.14 3.19
N LEU A 45 -11.25 10.04 3.94
CA LEU A 45 -10.44 8.88 3.56
C LEU A 45 -11.15 7.54 3.79
N ARG A 46 -12.48 7.54 4.00
CA ARG A 46 -13.22 6.37 4.46
C ARG A 46 -13.13 5.17 3.51
N MET A 47 -13.20 5.39 2.19
CA MET A 47 -13.00 4.34 1.18
C MET A 47 -11.64 3.63 1.33
N SER A 48 -10.56 4.39 1.52
CA SER A 48 -9.23 3.82 1.73
C SER A 48 -9.09 3.14 3.10
N GLY A 49 -9.72 3.71 4.14
CA GLY A 49 -9.85 3.08 5.47
C GLY A 49 -10.50 1.70 5.40
N MET A 50 -11.58 1.59 4.63
CA MET A 50 -12.28 0.33 4.38
C MET A 50 -11.39 -0.67 3.63
N TYR A 51 -10.67 -0.22 2.60
CA TYR A 51 -9.68 -1.06 1.91
C TYR A 51 -8.60 -1.59 2.86
N TRP A 52 -8.05 -0.75 3.75
CA TRP A 52 -7.02 -1.18 4.71
C TRP A 52 -7.53 -2.26 5.66
N GLY A 53 -8.69 -2.03 6.27
CA GLY A 53 -9.29 -2.98 7.21
C GLY A 53 -9.66 -4.30 6.56
N LEU A 54 -10.32 -4.27 5.40
CA LEU A 54 -10.73 -5.48 4.67
C LEU A 54 -9.53 -6.28 4.16
N THR A 55 -8.49 -5.61 3.67
CA THR A 55 -7.27 -6.29 3.24
C THR A 55 -6.58 -6.96 4.42
N ALA A 56 -6.47 -6.27 5.56
CA ALA A 56 -5.90 -6.85 6.77
C ALA A 56 -6.70 -8.07 7.28
N LEU A 57 -8.04 -8.01 7.25
CA LEU A 57 -8.90 -9.15 7.54
C LEU A 57 -8.70 -10.28 6.52
N SER A 58 -8.56 -9.97 5.23
CA SER A 58 -8.24 -10.96 4.18
C SER A 58 -6.93 -11.69 4.45
N LEU A 59 -5.87 -10.97 4.83
CA LEU A 59 -4.58 -11.56 5.18
C LEU A 59 -4.66 -12.49 6.40
N MET A 60 -5.58 -12.22 7.32
CA MET A 60 -5.84 -13.04 8.50
C MET A 60 -6.86 -14.17 8.26
N ASP A 61 -7.33 -14.36 7.02
CA ASP A 61 -8.39 -15.30 6.66
C ASP A 61 -9.71 -15.05 7.43
N LYS A 62 -10.05 -13.77 7.55
CA LYS A 62 -11.25 -13.25 8.25
C LYS A 62 -12.11 -12.33 7.39
N LEU A 63 -11.87 -12.23 6.08
CA LEU A 63 -12.69 -11.38 5.21
C LEU A 63 -14.19 -11.71 5.31
N ASP A 64 -14.53 -13.00 5.42
CA ASP A 64 -15.92 -13.48 5.55
C ASP A 64 -16.63 -13.01 6.83
N SER A 65 -15.92 -12.43 7.80
CA SER A 65 -16.56 -11.81 8.98
C SER A 65 -17.25 -10.49 8.65
N VAL A 66 -17.00 -9.92 7.47
CA VAL A 66 -17.65 -8.69 6.98
C VAL A 66 -18.47 -9.03 5.74
N PRO A 67 -19.81 -9.02 5.84
CA PRO A 67 -20.68 -9.34 4.71
C PRO A 67 -20.49 -8.36 3.53
N PRO A 68 -20.46 -8.85 2.28
CA PRO A 68 -20.29 -8.00 1.11
C PRO A 68 -21.42 -7.00 0.93
N SER A 69 -22.65 -7.30 1.36
CA SER A 69 -23.83 -6.46 1.12
C SER A 69 -23.63 -5.01 1.56
N ASP A 70 -23.11 -4.80 2.77
CA ASP A 70 -22.99 -3.47 3.37
C ASP A 70 -21.81 -2.71 2.76
N VAL A 71 -20.73 -3.44 2.45
CA VAL A 71 -19.53 -2.91 1.81
C VAL A 71 -19.84 -2.46 0.37
N ILE A 72 -20.50 -3.31 -0.41
CA ILE A 72 -20.84 -3.01 -1.80
C ILE A 72 -21.87 -1.87 -1.88
N ALA A 73 -22.85 -1.82 -0.96
CA ALA A 73 -23.77 -0.69 -0.89
C ALA A 73 -23.04 0.64 -0.65
N PHE A 74 -22.06 0.67 0.27
CA PHE A 74 -21.23 1.86 0.47
C PHE A 74 -20.41 2.23 -0.76
N ILE A 75 -19.84 1.24 -1.46
CA ILE A 75 -19.09 1.46 -2.70
C ILE A 75 -19.98 2.09 -3.78
N GLN A 76 -21.21 1.58 -3.94
CA GLN A 76 -22.18 2.14 -4.89
C GLN A 76 -22.59 3.57 -4.51
N ASP A 77 -22.76 3.87 -3.22
CA ASP A 77 -23.06 5.22 -2.74
C ASP A 77 -21.94 6.24 -3.01
N CYS A 78 -20.70 5.77 -3.16
CA CYS A 78 -19.53 6.60 -3.47
C CYS A 78 -19.17 6.64 -4.96
N PHE A 79 -19.91 5.91 -5.81
CA PHE A 79 -19.67 5.88 -7.25
C PHE A 79 -20.32 7.11 -7.92
N ASP A 80 -19.51 7.95 -8.55
CA ASP A 80 -20.03 9.08 -9.31
C ASP A 80 -20.38 8.63 -10.74
N GLU A 81 -21.68 8.49 -10.99
CA GLU A 81 -22.23 8.10 -12.30
C GLU A 81 -21.88 9.07 -13.45
N THR A 82 -21.52 10.32 -13.13
CA THR A 82 -21.17 11.35 -14.12
C THR A 82 -19.75 11.18 -14.61
N THR A 83 -18.80 11.02 -13.68
CA THR A 83 -17.36 10.95 -13.99
C THR A 83 -16.87 9.52 -14.16
N GLY A 84 -17.47 8.56 -13.45
CA GLY A 84 -17.01 7.18 -13.33
C GLY A 84 -15.98 6.94 -12.23
N GLY A 85 -15.59 7.97 -11.48
CA GLY A 85 -14.68 7.86 -10.34
C GLY A 85 -15.41 7.53 -9.04
N PHE A 86 -14.65 7.18 -8.01
CA PHE A 86 -15.16 7.02 -6.65
C PHE A 86 -14.69 8.14 -5.74
N SER A 87 -15.57 8.58 -4.86
CA SER A 87 -15.30 9.50 -3.75
C SER A 87 -14.87 8.72 -2.49
N PRO A 88 -14.28 9.38 -1.47
CA PRO A 88 -13.94 8.72 -0.21
C PRO A 88 -15.17 8.35 0.62
N ALA A 89 -16.24 9.12 0.47
CA ALA A 89 -17.52 8.98 1.14
C ALA A 89 -18.60 9.67 0.30
N LYS A 90 -19.87 9.43 0.62
CA LYS A 90 -21.01 10.07 -0.04
C LYS A 90 -20.88 11.60 0.00
N ASP A 91 -21.30 12.26 -1.08
CA ASP A 91 -21.29 13.73 -1.24
C ASP A 91 -19.90 14.39 -1.27
N HIS A 92 -18.83 13.60 -1.41
CA HIS A 92 -17.47 14.09 -1.68
C HIS A 92 -17.10 13.96 -3.17
N ASP A 93 -16.06 14.69 -3.59
CA ASP A 93 -15.56 14.64 -4.97
C ASP A 93 -14.85 13.31 -5.28
N PRO A 94 -15.00 12.78 -6.51
CA PRO A 94 -14.30 11.59 -6.96
C PRO A 94 -12.80 11.84 -7.16
N HIS A 95 -11.98 10.84 -6.82
CA HIS A 95 -10.52 10.92 -6.96
C HIS A 95 -9.91 9.56 -7.30
N VAL A 96 -8.77 9.55 -8.00
CA VAL A 96 -8.09 8.31 -8.43
C VAL A 96 -7.66 7.42 -7.25
N LEU A 97 -7.34 8.03 -6.10
CA LEU A 97 -6.97 7.32 -4.87
C LEU A 97 -8.11 6.41 -4.38
N TYR A 98 -9.30 6.97 -4.25
CA TYR A 98 -10.47 6.22 -3.75
C TYR A 98 -11.04 5.31 -4.82
N THR A 99 -10.85 5.65 -6.10
CA THR A 99 -11.15 4.76 -7.22
C THR A 99 -10.33 3.48 -7.15
N LEU A 100 -9.02 3.57 -6.90
CA LEU A 100 -8.19 2.37 -6.67
C LEU A 100 -8.70 1.58 -5.45
N SER A 101 -8.90 2.25 -4.30
CA SER A 101 -9.37 1.58 -3.08
C SER A 101 -10.70 0.84 -3.30
N ALA A 102 -11.68 1.47 -3.97
CA ALA A 102 -12.96 0.86 -4.30
C ALA A 102 -12.78 -0.37 -5.20
N VAL A 103 -11.96 -0.28 -6.25
CA VAL A 103 -11.70 -1.39 -7.19
C VAL A 103 -10.98 -2.54 -6.51
N GLN A 104 -10.06 -2.26 -5.58
CA GLN A 104 -9.43 -3.29 -4.75
C GLN A 104 -10.44 -4.01 -3.86
N ILE A 105 -11.40 -3.29 -3.26
CA ILE A 105 -12.46 -3.91 -2.45
C ILE A 105 -13.42 -4.74 -3.32
N ILE A 106 -13.83 -4.22 -4.47
CA ILE A 106 -14.63 -4.95 -5.46
C ILE A 106 -13.92 -6.25 -5.86
N ALA A 107 -12.61 -6.20 -6.09
CA ALA A 107 -11.79 -7.36 -6.41
C ALA A 107 -11.71 -8.37 -5.25
N MET A 108 -11.61 -7.92 -4.00
CA MET A 108 -11.62 -8.80 -2.82
C MET A 108 -12.92 -9.63 -2.74
N TYR A 109 -14.06 -9.03 -3.08
CA TYR A 109 -15.36 -9.69 -3.04
C TYR A 109 -15.81 -10.31 -4.37
N ASP A 110 -15.06 -10.10 -5.47
CA ASP A 110 -15.42 -10.53 -6.82
C ASP A 110 -16.76 -9.93 -7.33
N GLU A 111 -17.02 -8.68 -6.98
CA GLU A 111 -18.30 -7.98 -7.22
C GLU A 111 -18.21 -6.94 -8.36
N PHE A 112 -17.43 -7.20 -9.40
CA PHE A 112 -17.22 -6.26 -10.52
C PHE A 112 -18.51 -5.87 -11.26
N LYS A 113 -19.59 -6.63 -11.09
CA LYS A 113 -20.91 -6.35 -11.67
C LYS A 113 -21.70 -5.30 -10.89
N ALA A 114 -21.25 -4.92 -9.69
CA ALA A 114 -21.94 -3.97 -8.84
C ALA A 114 -21.91 -2.53 -9.39
N VAL A 115 -20.96 -2.22 -10.30
CA VAL A 115 -20.74 -0.89 -10.89
C VAL A 115 -20.39 -1.02 -12.37
N ASP A 116 -20.59 0.06 -13.13
CA ASP A 116 -20.19 0.11 -14.54
C ASP A 116 -18.67 0.30 -14.67
N CYS A 117 -17.94 -0.82 -14.80
CA CYS A 117 -16.49 -0.81 -14.98
C CYS A 117 -16.03 -0.01 -16.22
N SER A 118 -16.87 0.18 -17.24
CA SER A 118 -16.50 0.97 -18.42
C SER A 118 -16.39 2.47 -18.12
N LYS A 119 -17.18 2.97 -17.17
CA LYS A 119 -17.07 4.34 -16.66
C LYS A 119 -15.80 4.54 -15.84
N ILE A 120 -15.43 3.56 -15.01
CA ILE A 120 -14.16 3.59 -14.27
C ILE A 120 -12.98 3.71 -15.23
N VAL A 121 -12.98 2.90 -16.30
CA VAL A 121 -11.93 2.97 -17.34
C VAL A 121 -11.92 4.36 -17.98
N SER A 122 -13.08 4.91 -18.34
CA SER A 122 -13.19 6.24 -18.96
C SER A 122 -12.69 7.35 -18.03
N PHE A 123 -12.99 7.26 -16.73
CA PHE A 123 -12.47 8.16 -15.71
C PHE A 123 -10.95 8.15 -15.68
N ILE A 124 -10.34 6.97 -15.54
CA ILE A 124 -8.87 6.83 -15.50
C ILE A 124 -8.22 7.34 -16.80
N GLN A 125 -8.81 7.03 -17.96
CA GLN A 125 -8.33 7.53 -19.25
C GLN A 125 -8.32 9.05 -19.32
N SER A 126 -9.36 9.70 -18.79
CA SER A 126 -9.49 11.16 -18.82
C SER A 126 -8.42 11.89 -18.00
N LEU A 127 -7.81 11.20 -17.02
CA LEU A 127 -6.80 11.75 -16.14
C LEU A 127 -5.38 11.69 -16.73
N GLN A 128 -5.14 10.91 -17.79
CA GLN A 128 -3.81 10.81 -18.40
C GLN A 128 -3.44 12.08 -19.17
N GLN A 129 -2.26 12.63 -18.87
CA GLN A 129 -1.72 13.83 -19.50
C GLN A 129 -0.83 13.50 -20.71
N ALA A 130 -0.52 14.53 -21.50
CA ALA A 130 0.24 14.39 -22.75
C ALA A 130 1.68 13.87 -22.54
N ASP A 131 2.29 14.13 -21.39
CA ASP A 131 3.62 13.66 -21.00
C ASP A 131 3.61 12.23 -20.40
N GLY A 132 2.42 11.67 -20.15
CA GLY A 132 2.23 10.36 -19.55
C GLY A 132 1.91 10.38 -18.06
N SER A 133 1.98 11.55 -17.40
CA SER A 133 1.55 11.69 -16.01
C SER A 133 0.03 11.49 -15.88
N PHE A 134 -0.45 11.35 -14.64
CA PHE A 134 -1.89 11.34 -14.35
C PHE A 134 -2.22 12.45 -13.36
N PHE A 135 -3.37 13.07 -13.56
CA PHE A 135 -3.98 13.89 -12.51
C PHE A 135 -4.68 13.03 -11.46
N GLY A 136 -4.78 13.54 -10.23
CA GLY A 136 -5.56 12.92 -9.16
C GLY A 136 -7.07 13.01 -9.41
N ASP A 137 -7.48 14.15 -9.96
CA ASP A 137 -8.85 14.53 -10.28
C ASP A 137 -8.86 15.68 -11.33
N GLN A 138 -10.00 16.35 -11.49
CA GLN A 138 -10.19 17.47 -12.42
C GLN A 138 -9.37 18.74 -12.08
N TYR A 139 -8.81 18.86 -10.87
CA TYR A 139 -8.12 20.07 -10.40
C TYR A 139 -6.62 20.07 -10.73
N GLY A 140 -6.08 18.97 -11.26
CA GLY A 140 -4.82 18.98 -12.01
C GLY A 140 -3.54 18.76 -11.19
N GLU A 141 -3.63 18.23 -9.97
CA GLU A 141 -2.41 17.82 -9.23
C GLU A 141 -1.72 16.66 -9.97
N VAL A 142 -0.40 16.74 -10.16
CA VAL A 142 0.43 15.66 -10.71
C VAL A 142 1.28 15.03 -9.62
N ASP A 143 1.16 13.71 -9.47
CA ASP A 143 1.96 12.90 -8.55
C ASP A 143 2.09 11.46 -9.09
N ILE A 144 3.26 10.84 -8.94
CA ILE A 144 3.50 9.41 -9.26
C ILE A 144 2.49 8.48 -8.59
N ARG A 145 1.99 8.82 -7.40
CA ARG A 145 0.92 8.06 -6.72
C ARG A 145 -0.29 7.88 -7.64
N PHE A 146 -0.64 8.89 -8.43
CA PHE A 146 -1.78 8.84 -9.35
C PHE A 146 -1.50 7.94 -10.56
N SER A 147 -0.25 7.93 -11.05
CA SER A 147 0.18 6.95 -12.06
C SER A 147 0.06 5.52 -11.55
N PHE A 148 0.45 5.25 -10.29
CA PHE A 148 0.24 3.95 -9.67
C PHE A 148 -1.25 3.62 -9.54
N CYS A 149 -2.07 4.52 -9.01
CA CYS A 149 -3.50 4.29 -8.86
C CYS A 149 -4.22 4.02 -10.18
N ALA A 150 -3.89 4.77 -11.23
CA ALA A 150 -4.44 4.57 -12.57
C ALA A 150 -4.05 3.21 -13.15
N VAL A 151 -2.76 2.88 -13.15
CA VAL A 151 -2.24 1.64 -13.72
C VAL A 151 -2.71 0.41 -12.93
N ALA A 152 -2.72 0.49 -11.60
CA ALA A 152 -3.22 -0.59 -10.75
C ALA A 152 -4.73 -0.82 -10.94
N THR A 153 -5.53 0.24 -10.99
CA THR A 153 -6.98 0.16 -11.29
C THR A 153 -7.22 -0.55 -12.61
N LEU A 154 -6.57 -0.11 -13.69
CA LEU A 154 -6.75 -0.70 -15.01
C LEU A 154 -6.23 -2.13 -15.10
N SER A 155 -5.17 -2.47 -14.35
CA SER A 155 -4.69 -3.85 -14.26
C SER A 155 -5.72 -4.77 -13.58
N LEU A 156 -6.31 -4.33 -12.47
CA LEU A 156 -7.37 -5.07 -11.76
C LEU A 156 -8.61 -5.28 -12.64
N LEU A 157 -8.90 -4.33 -13.53
CA LEU A 157 -10.00 -4.41 -14.50
C LEU A 157 -9.64 -5.13 -15.81
N LYS A 158 -8.39 -5.56 -16.01
CA LYS A 158 -7.87 -6.11 -17.28
C LYS A 158 -8.06 -5.15 -18.48
N LYS A 159 -7.75 -3.86 -18.27
CA LYS A 159 -7.95 -2.75 -19.23
C LYS A 159 -6.74 -1.81 -19.35
N LEU A 160 -5.53 -2.33 -19.18
CA LEU A 160 -4.29 -1.53 -19.32
C LEU A 160 -4.12 -0.92 -20.73
N ASP A 161 -4.72 -1.54 -21.75
CA ASP A 161 -4.74 -1.07 -23.15
C ASP A 161 -5.54 0.23 -23.35
N ALA A 162 -6.31 0.64 -22.33
CA ALA A 162 -7.09 1.88 -22.35
C ALA A 162 -6.21 3.15 -22.32
N ILE A 163 -4.98 3.07 -21.81
CA ILE A 163 -4.08 4.22 -21.63
C ILE A 163 -2.81 4.08 -22.47
N ASN A 164 -2.07 5.18 -22.63
CA ASN A 164 -0.72 5.13 -23.17
C ASN A 164 0.26 4.62 -22.10
N ALA A 165 0.33 3.29 -21.95
CA ALA A 165 1.20 2.62 -20.98
C ALA A 165 2.68 3.01 -21.12
N ARG A 166 3.17 3.17 -22.36
CA ARG A 166 4.58 3.52 -22.58
C ARG A 166 4.90 4.92 -22.08
N LYS A 167 4.04 5.91 -22.37
CA LYS A 167 4.20 7.26 -21.82
C LYS A 167 4.09 7.29 -20.30
N ALA A 168 3.19 6.48 -19.71
CA ALA A 168 3.13 6.36 -18.26
C ALA A 168 4.46 5.88 -17.67
N ALA A 169 5.06 4.82 -18.23
CA ALA A 169 6.39 4.35 -17.82
C ALA A 169 7.48 5.41 -18.03
N ASP A 170 7.47 6.13 -19.16
CA ASP A 170 8.43 7.19 -19.46
C ASP A 170 8.32 8.37 -18.47
N PHE A 171 7.10 8.75 -18.05
CA PHE A 171 6.88 9.75 -16.99
C PHE A 171 7.44 9.27 -15.64
N ILE A 172 7.16 8.02 -15.23
CA ILE A 172 7.72 7.46 -13.98
C ILE A 172 9.24 7.58 -13.97
N LEU A 173 9.89 7.17 -15.07
CA LEU A 173 11.35 7.18 -15.18
C LEU A 173 11.93 8.59 -15.20
N SER A 174 11.19 9.58 -15.71
CA SER A 174 11.61 10.99 -15.62
C SER A 174 11.64 11.54 -14.19
N CYS A 175 11.02 10.86 -13.23
CA CYS A 175 11.03 11.21 -11.82
C CYS A 175 12.14 10.50 -11.01
N GLN A 176 12.98 9.69 -11.67
CA GLN A 176 14.11 9.04 -11.00
C GLN A 176 15.21 10.05 -10.69
N ASN A 177 15.73 10.00 -9.47
CA ASN A 177 16.79 10.87 -8.98
C ASN A 177 18.17 10.22 -9.06
N PHE A 178 19.20 11.02 -8.76
CA PHE A 178 20.61 10.60 -8.78
C PHE A 178 20.91 9.41 -7.84
N ASP A 179 20.09 9.23 -6.80
CA ASP A 179 20.21 8.17 -5.80
C ASP A 179 19.44 6.90 -6.18
N GLY A 180 18.90 6.86 -7.41
CA GLY A 180 18.07 5.78 -7.92
C GLY A 180 16.61 5.81 -7.46
N GLY A 181 16.30 6.62 -6.44
CA GLY A 181 14.95 6.79 -5.88
C GLY A 181 14.02 7.64 -6.75
N PHE A 182 12.78 7.77 -6.31
CA PHE A 182 11.72 8.48 -7.04
C PHE A 182 11.04 9.51 -6.15
N GLY A 183 10.80 10.69 -6.71
CA GLY A 183 9.97 11.74 -6.13
C GLY A 183 8.58 11.81 -6.75
N SER A 184 7.77 12.78 -6.33
CA SER A 184 6.36 12.89 -6.76
C SER A 184 6.22 13.28 -8.23
N LYS A 185 7.18 14.05 -8.74
CA LYS A 185 7.31 14.54 -10.12
C LYS A 185 8.79 14.79 -10.41
N PRO A 186 9.20 15.09 -11.66
CA PRO A 186 10.59 15.33 -11.98
C PRO A 186 11.23 16.41 -11.09
N GLY A 187 12.35 16.06 -10.46
CA GLY A 187 13.09 16.95 -9.55
C GLY A 187 12.61 16.98 -8.09
N SER A 188 11.54 16.26 -7.73
CA SER A 188 11.14 16.08 -6.32
C SER A 188 12.05 15.09 -5.60
N GLU A 189 12.23 15.23 -4.27
CA GLU A 189 13.09 14.34 -3.48
C GLU A 189 12.62 12.89 -3.47
N SER A 190 13.56 11.95 -3.34
CA SER A 190 13.29 10.52 -3.21
C SER A 190 12.61 10.20 -1.86
N HIS A 191 11.52 9.42 -1.92
CA HIS A 191 10.79 8.99 -0.71
C HIS A 191 10.24 7.57 -0.87
N ALA A 192 10.32 6.75 0.19
CA ALA A 192 9.98 5.33 0.14
C ALA A 192 8.55 5.05 -0.38
N GLY A 193 7.56 5.84 0.03
CA GLY A 193 6.18 5.69 -0.47
C GLY A 193 6.03 6.00 -1.96
N LEU A 194 6.80 6.96 -2.49
CA LEU A 194 6.79 7.33 -3.90
C LEU A 194 7.57 6.31 -4.75
N ILE A 195 8.65 5.77 -4.18
CA ILE A 195 9.39 4.64 -4.77
C ILE A 195 8.50 3.41 -4.90
N TYR A 196 7.71 3.07 -3.86
CA TYR A 196 6.74 1.97 -3.95
C TYR A 196 5.76 2.16 -5.11
N CYS A 197 5.20 3.36 -5.26
CA CYS A 197 4.31 3.67 -6.38
C CYS A 197 5.03 3.56 -7.74
N ALA A 198 6.24 4.13 -7.87
CA ALA A 198 7.02 4.07 -9.11
C ALA A 198 7.38 2.63 -9.51
N VAL A 199 7.94 1.86 -8.58
CA VAL A 199 8.34 0.46 -8.79
C VAL A 199 7.12 -0.42 -9.04
N GLY A 200 6.02 -0.19 -8.32
CA GLY A 200 4.74 -0.87 -8.55
C GLY A 200 4.18 -0.60 -9.95
N THR A 201 4.18 0.66 -10.40
CA THR A 201 3.78 1.03 -11.77
C THR A 201 4.64 0.30 -12.81
N LEU A 202 5.97 0.38 -12.69
CA LEU A 202 6.89 -0.29 -13.62
C LEU A 202 6.71 -1.81 -13.58
N SER A 203 6.41 -2.40 -12.42
CA SER A 203 6.15 -3.82 -12.27
C SER A 203 4.90 -4.28 -13.02
N ILE A 204 3.80 -3.53 -12.91
CA ILE A 204 2.57 -3.81 -13.67
C ILE A 204 2.82 -3.66 -15.17
N LEU A 205 3.57 -2.62 -15.57
CA LEU A 205 3.87 -2.32 -16.98
C LEU A 205 4.99 -3.18 -17.58
N LYS A 206 5.64 -4.06 -16.79
CA LYS A 206 6.76 -4.92 -17.22
C LYS A 206 8.00 -4.13 -17.68
N GLU A 207 8.30 -3.05 -16.97
CA GLU A 207 9.36 -2.09 -17.30
C GLU A 207 10.37 -1.90 -16.14
N VAL A 208 10.41 -2.81 -15.16
CA VAL A 208 11.34 -2.74 -14.01
C VAL A 208 12.80 -2.87 -14.46
N ASP A 209 13.09 -3.57 -15.56
CA ASP A 209 14.45 -3.70 -16.10
C ASP A 209 15.05 -2.35 -16.58
N ARG A 210 14.24 -1.28 -16.68
CA ARG A 210 14.69 0.05 -17.10
C ARG A 210 15.33 0.86 -15.98
N ILE A 211 15.28 0.41 -14.73
CA ILE A 211 15.88 1.09 -13.58
C ILE A 211 17.12 0.37 -13.09
N ASN A 212 18.08 1.12 -12.53
CA ASN A 212 19.21 0.53 -11.84
C ASN A 212 18.75 -0.02 -10.48
N SER A 213 18.39 -1.30 -10.46
CA SER A 213 17.84 -1.97 -9.27
C SER A 213 18.83 -2.07 -8.11
N ASP A 214 20.13 -2.10 -8.37
CA ASP A 214 21.16 -2.14 -7.32
C ASP A 214 21.31 -0.78 -6.63
N LEU A 215 21.33 0.31 -7.41
CA LEU A 215 21.39 1.66 -6.85
C LEU A 215 20.15 1.95 -6.00
N LEU A 216 18.96 1.64 -6.51
CA LEU A 216 17.72 1.82 -5.76
C LEU A 216 17.64 0.88 -4.56
N GLY A 217 18.07 -0.38 -4.72
CA GLY A 217 18.16 -1.35 -3.63
C GLY A 217 19.04 -0.85 -2.49
N TRP A 218 20.17 -0.21 -2.80
CA TRP A 218 21.05 0.38 -1.81
C TRP A 218 20.36 1.52 -1.05
N TRP A 219 19.71 2.44 -1.77
CA TRP A 219 18.97 3.54 -1.13
C TRP A 219 17.89 3.03 -0.17
N LEU A 220 17.18 1.98 -0.58
CA LEU A 220 16.12 1.33 0.19
C LEU A 220 16.66 0.59 1.41
N CYS A 221 17.74 -0.20 1.30
CA CYS A 221 18.27 -0.93 2.46
C CYS A 221 18.87 0.03 3.51
N GLU A 222 19.44 1.16 3.09
CA GLU A 222 19.92 2.23 3.99
C GLU A 222 18.80 2.95 4.75
N ARG A 223 17.52 2.65 4.45
CA ARG A 223 16.40 3.10 5.28
C ARG A 223 16.32 2.34 6.60
N GLN A 224 16.96 1.18 6.73
CA GLN A 224 16.89 0.38 7.95
C GLN A 224 17.71 1.03 9.07
N LEU A 225 17.07 1.28 10.19
CA LEU A 225 17.72 1.87 11.37
C LEU A 225 18.16 0.79 12.36
N LYS A 226 18.87 1.17 13.43
CA LYS A 226 19.38 0.22 14.43
C LYS A 226 18.27 -0.46 15.21
N SER A 227 17.11 0.20 15.36
CA SER A 227 15.90 -0.44 15.88
C SER A 227 15.38 -1.58 15.00
N GLY A 228 15.79 -1.63 13.72
CA GLY A 228 15.34 -2.61 12.73
C GLY A 228 14.22 -2.09 11.83
N GLY A 229 13.52 -1.02 12.22
CA GLY A 229 12.48 -0.38 11.42
C GLY A 229 13.05 0.49 10.30
N PHE A 230 12.23 0.77 9.30
CA PHE A 230 12.58 1.64 8.18
C PHE A 230 12.04 3.05 8.36
N ASN A 231 12.78 4.05 7.90
CA ASN A 231 12.26 5.40 7.69
C ASN A 231 11.95 5.68 6.20
N GLY A 232 11.18 6.75 5.93
CA GLY A 232 10.76 7.07 4.56
C GLY A 232 11.79 7.80 3.71
N ARG A 233 12.76 8.43 4.37
CA ARG A 233 13.87 9.19 3.78
C ARG A 233 14.96 9.38 4.84
N PRO A 234 16.20 9.73 4.45
CA PRO A 234 17.28 9.97 5.39
C PRO A 234 16.91 10.89 6.55
N GLU A 235 17.49 10.62 7.72
CA GLU A 235 17.34 11.40 8.97
C GLU A 235 15.93 11.44 9.59
N LYS A 236 14.97 10.65 9.10
CA LYS A 236 13.64 10.50 9.72
C LYS A 236 13.58 9.31 10.67
N LEU A 237 12.60 9.35 11.56
CA LEU A 237 12.27 8.26 12.48
C LEU A 237 11.73 7.04 11.71
N PRO A 238 11.84 5.83 12.28
CA PRO A 238 11.26 4.63 11.69
C PRO A 238 9.73 4.64 11.81
N ASP A 239 9.08 3.92 10.90
CA ASP A 239 7.62 3.76 10.84
C ASP A 239 7.23 2.38 10.30
N VAL A 240 6.17 1.79 10.84
CA VAL A 240 5.59 0.55 10.32
C VAL A 240 5.14 0.67 8.86
N CYS A 241 4.61 1.81 8.42
CA CYS A 241 4.17 1.95 7.03
C CYS A 241 5.36 1.90 6.04
N TYR A 242 6.53 2.45 6.40
CA TYR A 242 7.76 2.28 5.63
C TYR A 242 8.28 0.85 5.65
N SER A 243 7.95 0.06 6.69
CA SER A 243 8.27 -1.36 6.71
C SER A 243 7.56 -2.15 5.61
N TRP A 244 6.38 -1.69 5.18
CA TRP A 244 5.75 -2.19 3.97
C TRP A 244 6.39 -1.61 2.70
N TRP A 245 6.38 -0.27 2.53
CA TRP A 245 6.75 0.33 1.24
C TRP A 245 8.20 0.05 0.82
N VAL A 246 9.14 0.05 1.78
CA VAL A 246 10.55 -0.27 1.51
C VAL A 246 10.69 -1.76 1.18
N LEU A 247 10.13 -2.64 2.02
CA LEU A 247 10.24 -4.09 1.84
C LEU A 247 9.60 -4.55 0.53
N ALA A 248 8.38 -4.09 0.22
CA ALA A 248 7.68 -4.42 -1.01
C ALA A 248 8.48 -3.99 -2.25
N SER A 249 9.09 -2.79 -2.21
CA SER A 249 9.97 -2.32 -3.29
C SER A 249 11.21 -3.20 -3.42
N LEU A 250 11.87 -3.56 -2.32
CA LEU A 250 13.01 -4.50 -2.32
C LEU A 250 12.62 -5.87 -2.84
N THR A 251 11.45 -6.39 -2.50
CA THR A 251 10.93 -7.67 -3.02
C THR A 251 10.74 -7.62 -4.53
N ILE A 252 10.11 -6.56 -5.07
CA ILE A 252 9.93 -6.39 -6.53
C ILE A 252 11.28 -6.32 -7.26
N LEU A 253 12.28 -5.68 -6.65
CA LEU A 253 13.63 -5.54 -7.20
C LEU A 253 14.51 -6.79 -7.02
N GLY A 254 14.04 -7.83 -6.32
CA GLY A 254 14.87 -8.99 -6.01
C GLY A 254 16.04 -8.67 -5.07
N ARG A 255 15.83 -7.75 -4.13
CA ARG A 255 16.82 -7.23 -3.15
C ARG A 255 16.37 -7.36 -1.69
N GLN A 256 15.35 -8.17 -1.43
CA GLN A 256 14.82 -8.41 -0.07
C GLN A 256 15.88 -8.94 0.91
N ASP A 257 16.90 -9.64 0.43
CA ASP A 257 17.97 -10.20 1.28
C ASP A 257 19.04 -9.17 1.69
N TRP A 258 18.92 -7.91 1.29
CA TRP A 258 19.87 -6.83 1.64
C TRP A 258 19.62 -6.20 3.02
N ILE A 259 18.60 -6.65 3.74
CA ILE A 259 18.16 -6.08 5.02
C ILE A 259 18.24 -7.12 6.14
N ASP A 260 18.32 -6.66 7.39
CA ASP A 260 18.14 -7.53 8.55
C ASP A 260 16.65 -7.80 8.77
N GLN A 261 16.16 -8.87 8.16
CA GLN A 261 14.75 -9.29 8.25
C GLN A 261 14.31 -9.58 9.69
N LYS A 262 15.21 -10.08 10.55
CA LYS A 262 14.89 -10.41 11.96
C LYS A 262 14.71 -9.15 12.79
N ALA A 263 15.57 -8.16 12.60
CA ALA A 263 15.45 -6.86 13.25
C ALA A 263 14.14 -6.16 12.83
N LEU A 264 13.78 -6.25 11.56
CA LEU A 264 12.52 -5.70 11.05
C LEU A 264 11.28 -6.36 11.67
N ILE A 265 11.24 -7.70 11.73
CA ILE A 265 10.16 -8.44 12.41
C ILE A 265 10.04 -7.96 13.87
N LYS A 266 11.16 -7.84 14.59
CA LYS A 266 11.17 -7.36 15.98
C LYS A 266 10.59 -5.94 16.10
N PHE A 267 10.95 -5.04 15.20
CA PHE A 267 10.40 -3.68 15.14
C PHE A 267 8.88 -3.71 14.95
N ILE A 268 8.40 -4.41 13.92
CA ILE A 268 6.95 -4.46 13.59
C ILE A 268 6.16 -5.04 14.78
N LEU A 269 6.61 -6.16 15.35
CA LEU A 269 5.94 -6.78 16.50
C LEU A 269 5.89 -5.86 17.71
N SER A 270 6.91 -5.02 17.90
CA SER A 270 6.95 -4.05 19.01
C SER A 270 5.96 -2.88 18.85
N CYS A 271 5.36 -2.70 17.68
CA CYS A 271 4.41 -1.61 17.38
C CYS A 271 2.93 -2.03 17.57
N GLN A 272 2.67 -3.23 18.08
CA GLN A 272 1.32 -3.71 18.39
C GLN A 272 0.80 -3.09 19.69
N ASP A 273 -0.49 -2.71 19.75
CA ASP A 273 -1.13 -2.51 21.06
C ASP A 273 -1.53 -3.88 21.64
N THR A 274 -0.75 -4.30 22.64
CA THR A 274 -0.97 -5.55 23.37
C THR A 274 -2.29 -5.61 24.13
N SER A 275 -2.96 -4.48 24.37
CA SER A 275 -4.26 -4.41 25.05
C SER A 275 -5.39 -4.61 24.06
N THR A 276 -5.47 -3.76 23.03
CA THR A 276 -6.64 -3.66 22.15
C THR A 276 -6.48 -4.29 20.77
N GLY A 277 -5.26 -4.59 20.33
CA GLY A 277 -4.96 -4.99 18.95
C GLY A 277 -4.58 -3.81 18.06
N GLY A 278 -4.46 -4.05 16.76
CA GLY A 278 -3.89 -3.09 15.80
C GLY A 278 -2.36 -2.86 15.94
N PHE A 279 -1.82 -2.11 14.98
CA PHE A 279 -0.46 -1.60 14.97
C PHE A 279 -0.48 -0.08 14.85
N ALA A 280 0.51 0.57 15.47
CA ALA A 280 0.80 1.99 15.33
C ALA A 280 2.01 2.18 14.40
N ASP A 281 2.35 3.43 14.10
CA ASP A 281 3.58 3.79 13.40
C ASP A 281 4.84 3.41 14.18
N ARG A 282 4.83 3.57 15.51
CA ARG A 282 5.92 3.22 16.44
C ARG A 282 5.39 2.65 17.77
N PRO A 283 6.25 2.01 18.59
CA PRO A 283 5.87 1.50 19.90
C PRO A 283 5.37 2.62 20.83
N GLY A 284 4.16 2.45 21.37
CA GLY A 284 3.55 3.39 22.32
C GLY A 284 2.68 4.47 21.69
N ASP A 285 2.69 4.61 20.36
CA ASP A 285 1.79 5.50 19.63
C ASP A 285 0.39 4.84 19.45
N VAL A 286 -0.58 5.60 18.92
CA VAL A 286 -1.98 5.14 18.77
C VAL A 286 -2.11 4.25 17.53
N VAL A 287 -2.80 3.13 17.67
CA VAL A 287 -3.02 2.16 16.58
C VAL A 287 -4.08 2.63 15.59
N ASP A 288 -3.94 2.23 14.33
CA ASP A 288 -4.93 2.53 13.28
C ASP A 288 -5.00 1.41 12.21
N PRO A 289 -6.05 1.37 11.37
CA PRO A 289 -6.17 0.36 10.31
C PRO A 289 -5.05 0.42 9.25
N PHE A 290 -4.46 1.59 9.00
CA PHE A 290 -3.43 1.80 7.98
C PHE A 290 -2.12 1.11 8.37
N HIS A 291 -1.59 1.42 9.56
CA HIS A 291 -0.41 0.76 10.10
C HIS A 291 -0.69 -0.72 10.41
N THR A 292 -1.92 -1.07 10.79
CA THR A 292 -2.31 -2.47 10.96
C THR A 292 -2.18 -3.28 9.67
N LEU A 293 -2.69 -2.78 8.55
CA LEU A 293 -2.48 -3.44 7.25
C LEU A 293 -0.99 -3.55 6.93
N PHE A 294 -0.23 -2.47 7.04
CA PHE A 294 1.17 -2.49 6.60
C PHE A 294 2.09 -3.32 7.49
N GLY A 295 1.83 -3.38 8.80
CA GLY A 295 2.51 -4.30 9.71
C GLY A 295 2.25 -5.76 9.33
N LEU A 296 0.98 -6.13 9.13
CA LEU A 296 0.60 -7.48 8.70
C LEU A 296 1.13 -7.82 7.30
N GLY A 297 1.08 -6.88 6.36
CA GLY A 297 1.60 -7.04 5.01
C GLY A 297 3.11 -7.28 5.00
N ALA A 298 3.88 -6.50 5.76
CA ALA A 298 5.32 -6.69 5.88
C ALA A 298 5.66 -8.04 6.53
N LEU A 299 4.96 -8.43 7.62
CA LEU A 299 5.14 -9.75 8.23
C LEU A 299 4.81 -10.90 7.26
N SER A 300 3.77 -10.74 6.43
CA SER A 300 3.41 -11.69 5.37
C SER A 300 4.52 -11.81 4.31
N LEU A 301 5.09 -10.70 3.83
CA LEU A 301 6.20 -10.71 2.86
C LEU A 301 7.48 -11.35 3.41
N LEU A 302 7.75 -11.19 4.70
CA LEU A 302 8.88 -11.84 5.39
C LEU A 302 8.64 -13.33 5.64
N GLY A 303 7.45 -13.84 5.33
CA GLY A 303 7.06 -15.23 5.61
C GLY A 303 7.02 -15.54 7.11
N TYR A 304 6.75 -14.53 7.95
CA TYR A 304 6.69 -14.71 9.40
C TYR A 304 5.68 -15.80 9.78
N GLN A 305 6.11 -16.71 10.64
CA GLN A 305 5.29 -17.76 11.24
C GLN A 305 5.51 -17.71 12.74
N ASP A 306 4.43 -17.48 13.49
CA ASP A 306 4.49 -17.57 14.95
C ASP A 306 4.60 -19.03 15.40
N GLU A 307 5.12 -19.26 16.60
CA GLU A 307 5.24 -20.59 17.23
C GLU A 307 3.88 -21.29 17.36
N LYS A 308 2.79 -20.53 17.38
CA LYS A 308 1.39 -21.02 17.41
C LYS A 308 0.84 -21.42 16.04
N LEU A 309 1.67 -21.44 14.99
CA LEU A 309 1.31 -21.76 13.59
C LEU A 309 0.19 -20.88 13.00
N LEU A 310 -0.04 -19.70 13.58
CA LEU A 310 -0.90 -18.69 13.00
C LEU A 310 -0.22 -18.14 11.74
N LYS A 311 -0.87 -18.29 10.59
CA LYS A 311 -0.29 -17.98 9.28
C LYS A 311 -1.09 -16.89 8.59
N LEU A 312 -0.40 -15.82 8.21
CA LEU A 312 -0.94 -14.83 7.29
C LEU A 312 -0.97 -15.41 5.87
N LYS A 313 -2.02 -15.09 5.11
CA LYS A 313 -2.01 -15.33 3.66
C LYS A 313 -0.84 -14.58 3.04
N LYS A 314 -0.29 -15.14 1.95
CA LYS A 314 0.71 -14.45 1.15
C LYS A 314 0.12 -13.17 0.60
N ILE A 315 0.84 -12.07 0.72
CA ILE A 315 0.46 -10.79 0.13
C ILE A 315 1.24 -10.55 -1.16
N ASN A 316 0.60 -9.93 -2.14
CA ASN A 316 1.25 -9.47 -3.35
C ASN A 316 1.98 -8.15 -3.09
N PRO A 317 3.30 -8.04 -3.38
CA PRO A 317 4.09 -6.84 -3.08
C PRO A 317 3.75 -5.64 -3.96
N VAL A 318 3.03 -5.82 -5.08
CA VAL A 318 2.70 -4.73 -6.01
C VAL A 318 1.34 -4.12 -5.67
N PHE A 319 0.35 -4.95 -5.37
CA PHE A 319 -1.03 -4.50 -5.14
C PHE A 319 -1.38 -4.31 -3.66
N CYS A 320 -0.55 -4.79 -2.72
CA CYS A 320 -0.89 -4.86 -1.29
C CYS A 320 -2.27 -5.53 -1.10
N MET A 321 -2.44 -6.71 -1.69
CA MET A 321 -3.64 -7.54 -1.62
C MET A 321 -3.23 -8.99 -1.45
N SER A 322 -4.09 -9.83 -0.88
CA SER A 322 -3.81 -11.27 -0.76
C SER A 322 -3.54 -11.87 -2.14
N GLN A 323 -2.48 -12.68 -2.24
CA GLN A 323 -1.97 -13.21 -3.51
C GLN A 323 -3.01 -14.09 -4.23
N ASP A 324 -3.87 -14.81 -3.48
CA ASP A 324 -4.96 -15.62 -4.03
C ASP A 324 -5.98 -14.81 -4.83
N ILE A 325 -6.21 -13.54 -4.48
CA ILE A 325 -7.07 -12.64 -5.27
C ILE A 325 -6.40 -12.25 -6.58
N ILE A 326 -5.10 -11.93 -6.54
CA ILE A 326 -4.32 -11.57 -7.73
C ILE A 326 -4.20 -12.77 -8.68
N ASP A 327 -3.99 -13.97 -8.13
CA ASP A 327 -3.95 -15.23 -8.88
C ASP A 327 -5.31 -15.54 -9.54
N LYS A 328 -6.41 -15.37 -8.78
CA LYS A 328 -7.79 -15.54 -9.31
C LYS A 328 -8.09 -14.58 -10.47
N LEU A 329 -7.55 -13.36 -10.40
CA LEU A 329 -7.67 -12.39 -11.48
C LEU A 329 -6.68 -12.63 -12.62
N GLU A 330 -5.76 -13.60 -12.52
CA GLU A 330 -4.75 -13.92 -13.54
C GLU A 330 -3.90 -12.69 -13.90
N ILE A 331 -3.59 -11.85 -12.91
CA ILE A 331 -2.78 -10.65 -13.11
C ILE A 331 -1.31 -11.01 -12.93
N GLU A 332 -0.54 -10.81 -13.99
CA GLU A 332 0.91 -10.98 -13.94
C GLU A 332 1.61 -9.65 -13.66
N VAL A 333 2.53 -9.64 -12.71
CA VAL A 333 3.44 -8.50 -12.44
C VAL A 333 4.89 -8.90 -12.69
N GLN A 334 5.79 -7.93 -12.90
CA GLN A 334 7.22 -8.20 -13.03
C GLN A 334 7.89 -8.11 -11.65
N ILE A 335 8.49 -9.21 -11.22
CA ILE A 335 9.35 -9.26 -10.03
C ILE A 335 10.71 -9.75 -10.52
N LEU A 336 11.78 -8.99 -10.24
CA LEU A 336 13.12 -9.37 -10.64
C LEU A 336 13.61 -10.57 -9.82
N PRO A 337 14.40 -11.47 -10.40
CA PRO A 337 14.98 -12.58 -9.65
C PRO A 337 15.89 -12.04 -8.55
N GLY A 338 15.90 -12.73 -7.41
CA GLY A 338 16.84 -12.46 -6.33
C GLY A 338 18.28 -12.51 -6.85
N GLY A 339 19.09 -11.52 -6.49
CA GLY A 339 20.52 -11.52 -6.77
C GLY A 339 21.21 -12.64 -6.01
N GLY A 340 21.19 -13.86 -6.54
CA GLY A 340 22.09 -14.91 -6.09
C GLY A 340 23.52 -14.42 -6.31
N ALA A 341 24.36 -14.50 -5.28
CA ALA A 341 25.79 -14.28 -5.43
C ALA A 341 26.30 -15.20 -6.56
N SER A 342 26.62 -14.61 -7.71
CA SER A 342 27.34 -15.25 -8.80
C SER A 342 28.82 -15.32 -8.47
#